data_AF-A0A2E2C9P1-F1
#
_entry.id   AF-A0A2E2C9P1-F1
#
_cell.length_a   1.000
_cell.length_b   1.000
_cell.length_c   1.000
_cell.angle_alpha   90.00
_cell.angle_beta   90.00
_cell.angle_gamma   90.00
#
_symmetry.space_group_name_H-M   'P 1'
#
loop_
_entity.id
_entity.type
_entity.pdbx_description
1 polymer ?
#
loop_
_entity_poly.entity_id
_entity_poly.type
_entity_poly.pdbx_seq_one_letter_code
_entity_poly.pdbx_strand_id
1 'polypeptide(L)'
;MNCEKMKQSFPPNIPFPNELEQLIDWANQNGYPISGYFELRAGDRDTMFYWFGFRHVDDQLVQFGAGADGSLYCIWDAGDQTFPVVHLGSEGDGIKVLAPSFKDFLRLLAIGYGELGFEDLSKPPAGSEPNLNFQNWVKSQFSTSIPTNGSEFITLEANGKCRFANWVDHVCEKYN
;
A
#
# COMPACT_ATOMS: atom_id res chain seq x y z
N MET A 1 -2.43 5.74 15.75
CA MET A 1 -3.22 4.60 15.23
C MET A 1 -3.25 3.48 16.27
N ASN A 2 -4.39 2.80 16.48
CA ASN A 2 -4.47 1.65 17.40
C ASN A 2 -4.15 0.34 16.65
N CYS A 3 -3.09 -0.36 17.06
CA CYS A 3 -2.65 -1.61 16.42
C CYS A 3 -3.71 -2.71 16.47
N GLU A 4 -4.40 -2.88 17.60
CA GLU A 4 -5.46 -3.88 17.75
C GLU A 4 -6.65 -3.59 16.83
N LYS A 5 -7.01 -2.30 16.67
CA LYS A 5 -8.06 -1.91 15.72
C LYS A 5 -7.65 -2.23 14.28
N MET A 6 -6.38 -2.03 13.92
CA MET A 6 -5.86 -2.41 12.61
C MET A 6 -5.88 -3.92 12.42
N LYS A 7 -5.40 -4.70 13.39
CA LYS A 7 -5.42 -6.17 13.34
C LYS A 7 -6.85 -6.73 13.15
N GLN A 8 -7.84 -6.12 13.80
CA GLN A 8 -9.25 -6.51 13.69
C GLN A 8 -9.88 -6.25 12.31
N SER A 9 -9.27 -5.41 11.47
CA SER A 9 -9.74 -5.20 10.09
C SER A 9 -9.23 -6.24 9.11
N PHE A 10 -8.26 -7.08 9.49
CA PHE A 10 -7.69 -8.10 8.60
C PHE A 10 -8.59 -9.34 8.50
N PRO A 11 -8.87 -9.84 7.29
CA PRO A 11 -9.52 -11.12 7.12
C PRO A 11 -8.58 -12.26 7.54
N PRO A 12 -9.10 -13.45 7.91
CA PRO A 12 -8.28 -14.56 8.39
C PRO A 12 -7.19 -15.05 7.42
N ASN A 13 -7.39 -14.84 6.12
CA ASN A 13 -6.50 -15.33 5.07
C ASN A 13 -5.33 -14.39 4.75
N ILE A 14 -5.39 -13.13 5.20
CA ILE A 14 -4.32 -12.16 4.98
C ILE A 14 -3.52 -12.02 6.27
N PRO A 15 -2.22 -12.39 6.28
CA PRO A 15 -1.40 -12.24 7.47
C PRO A 15 -1.21 -10.77 7.81
N PHE A 16 -1.31 -10.44 9.09
CA PHE A 16 -0.95 -9.12 9.58
C PHE A 16 0.59 -8.98 9.58
N PRO A 17 1.18 -8.06 8.78
CA PRO A 17 2.63 -7.97 8.69
C PRO A 17 3.23 -7.43 10.00
N ASN A 18 4.31 -8.07 10.46
CA ASN A 18 5.08 -7.57 11.60
C ASN A 18 5.65 -6.16 11.32
N GLU A 19 5.98 -5.88 10.06
CA GLU A 19 6.43 -4.58 9.59
C GLU A 19 5.35 -3.49 9.70
N LEU A 20 4.07 -3.85 9.55
CA LEU A 20 2.95 -2.92 9.75
C LEU A 20 2.76 -2.60 11.23
N GLU A 21 2.93 -3.58 12.12
CA GLU A 21 2.95 -3.34 13.58
C GLU A 21 4.03 -2.31 13.95
N GLN A 22 5.24 -2.53 13.45
CA GLN A 22 6.39 -1.66 13.72
C GLN A 22 6.20 -0.26 13.10
N LEU A 23 5.56 -0.16 11.94
CA LEU A 23 5.20 1.14 11.34
C LEU A 23 4.17 1.89 12.19
N ILE A 24 3.17 1.20 12.74
CA ILE A 24 2.17 1.80 13.64
C ILE A 24 2.86 2.33 14.90
N ASP A 25 3.77 1.55 15.49
CA ASP A 25 4.54 1.97 16.66
C ASP A 25 5.44 3.17 16.36
N TRP A 26 6.13 3.14 15.22
CA TRP A 26 6.95 4.27 14.77
C TRP A 26 6.10 5.54 14.61
N ALA A 27 4.95 5.45 13.95
CA ALA A 27 4.05 6.59 13.75
C ALA A 27 3.46 7.11 15.07
N ASN A 28 3.16 6.23 16.02
CA ASN A 28 2.69 6.63 17.36
C ASN A 28 3.77 7.38 18.16
N GLN A 29 5.05 7.06 17.94
CA GLN A 29 6.18 7.70 18.63
C GLN A 29 6.65 9.00 17.95
N ASN A 30 6.54 9.07 16.61
CA ASN A 30 7.14 10.15 15.81
C ASN A 30 6.11 11.09 15.17
N GLY A 31 4.83 10.70 15.12
CA GLY A 31 3.76 11.47 14.49
C GLY A 31 3.73 11.38 12.97
N TYR A 32 2.96 12.30 12.37
CA TYR A 32 2.80 12.47 10.92
C TYR A 32 3.50 13.76 10.45
N PRO A 33 3.86 13.86 9.16
CA PRO A 33 3.72 12.84 8.11
C PRO A 33 4.75 11.70 8.24
N ILE A 34 4.33 10.47 7.93
CA ILE A 34 5.27 9.34 7.78
C ILE A 34 6.12 9.59 6.53
N SER A 35 5.45 9.72 5.37
CA SER A 35 6.06 10.09 4.09
C SER A 35 4.97 10.52 3.12
N GLY A 36 5.21 11.63 2.42
CA GLY A 36 4.22 12.22 1.52
C GLY A 36 2.86 12.44 2.18
N TYR A 37 1.79 12.10 1.47
CA TYR A 37 0.41 12.17 1.93
C TYR A 37 -0.15 10.83 2.42
N PHE A 38 0.72 9.82 2.64
CA PHE A 38 0.29 8.53 3.16
C PHE A 38 -0.10 8.62 4.64
N GLU A 39 -1.25 8.06 4.97
CA GLU A 39 -1.71 7.89 6.34
C GLU A 39 -2.07 6.42 6.64
N LEU A 40 -1.84 6.00 7.88
CA LEU A 40 -2.35 4.72 8.36
C LEU A 40 -3.86 4.85 8.57
N ARG A 41 -4.62 3.90 8.01
CA ARG A 41 -6.08 3.84 8.14
C ARG A 41 -6.54 2.40 8.11
N ALA A 42 -7.12 1.94 9.21
CA ALA A 42 -7.73 0.61 9.25
C ALA A 42 -8.98 0.58 8.38
N GLY A 43 -9.19 -0.53 7.67
CA GLY A 43 -10.43 -0.77 6.94
C GLY A 43 -11.65 -0.77 7.87
N ASP A 44 -12.76 -0.23 7.40
CA ASP A 44 -14.03 -0.15 8.14
C ASP A 44 -15.06 -1.19 7.70
N ARG A 45 -14.65 -2.13 6.83
CA ARG A 45 -15.46 -3.13 6.13
C ARG A 45 -16.40 -2.59 5.06
N ASP A 46 -16.60 -1.28 4.95
CA ASP A 46 -17.48 -0.70 3.94
C ASP A 46 -16.70 -0.06 2.78
N THR A 47 -15.45 0.37 3.01
CA THR A 47 -14.58 0.95 1.98
C THR A 47 -14.54 0.11 0.70
N MET A 48 -14.33 -1.20 0.82
CA MET A 48 -14.26 -2.10 -0.35
C MET A 48 -15.60 -2.19 -1.08
N PHE A 49 -16.71 -2.21 -0.33
CA PHE A 49 -18.04 -2.19 -0.93
C PHE A 49 -18.29 -0.89 -1.71
N TYR A 50 -17.86 0.26 -1.18
CA TYR A 50 -18.02 1.54 -1.89
C TYR A 50 -17.15 1.62 -3.15
N TRP A 51 -15.97 1.01 -3.13
CA TRP A 51 -15.07 1.01 -4.29
C TRP A 51 -15.53 0.03 -5.38
N PHE A 52 -15.86 -1.21 -5.01
CA PHE A 52 -16.20 -2.29 -5.96
C PHE A 52 -17.69 -2.42 -6.26
N GLY A 53 -18.57 -1.95 -5.37
CA GLY A 53 -20.02 -2.21 -5.43
C GLY A 53 -20.43 -3.59 -4.88
N PHE A 54 -19.48 -4.41 -4.41
CA PHE A 54 -19.72 -5.75 -3.87
C PHE A 54 -18.65 -6.13 -2.82
N ARG A 55 -18.92 -7.19 -2.05
CA ARG A 55 -18.08 -7.63 -0.91
C ARG A 55 -17.21 -8.88 -1.20
N HIS A 56 -17.28 -9.42 -2.41
CA HIS A 56 -16.57 -10.66 -2.78
C HIS A 56 -15.03 -10.53 -2.75
N VAL A 57 -14.50 -9.31 -2.55
CA VAL A 57 -13.07 -9.02 -2.44
C VAL A 57 -12.56 -8.98 -0.99
N ASP A 58 -13.46 -8.92 0.00
CA ASP A 58 -13.10 -8.64 1.41
C ASP A 58 -12.16 -9.70 2.01
N ASP A 59 -12.19 -10.94 1.51
CA ASP A 59 -11.30 -12.02 1.95
C ASP A 59 -9.92 -12.01 1.28
N GLN A 60 -9.76 -11.24 0.19
CA GLN A 60 -8.53 -11.17 -0.62
C GLN A 60 -7.87 -9.78 -0.59
N LEU A 61 -8.53 -8.76 -0.04
CA LEU A 61 -8.03 -7.40 -0.08
C LEU A 61 -8.36 -6.68 1.24
N VAL A 62 -7.34 -6.13 1.90
CA VAL A 62 -7.51 -5.39 3.16
C VAL A 62 -6.83 -4.03 3.10
N GLN A 63 -7.57 -2.99 3.46
CA GLN A 63 -7.05 -1.64 3.62
C GLN A 63 -6.22 -1.51 4.91
N PHE A 64 -5.04 -0.87 4.80
CA PHE A 64 -4.24 -0.45 5.96
C PHE A 64 -3.81 1.01 5.90
N GLY A 65 -4.03 1.70 4.77
CA GLY A 65 -3.69 3.11 4.60
C GLY A 65 -4.58 3.83 3.61
N ALA A 66 -4.38 5.15 3.54
CA ALA A 66 -5.07 6.03 2.62
C ALA A 66 -4.17 7.17 2.14
N GLY A 67 -4.42 7.67 0.93
CA GLY A 67 -3.91 8.95 0.45
C GLY A 67 -4.85 10.11 0.82
N ALA A 68 -4.40 11.34 0.61
CA ALA A 68 -5.18 12.55 0.90
C ALA A 68 -6.44 12.69 0.02
N ASP A 69 -6.43 12.09 -1.17
CA ASP A 69 -7.53 12.06 -2.15
C ASP A 69 -8.57 10.96 -1.87
N GLY A 70 -8.39 10.18 -0.81
CA GLY A 70 -9.22 9.03 -0.48
C GLY A 70 -8.82 7.74 -1.18
N SER A 71 -7.72 7.72 -1.93
CA SER A 71 -7.13 6.48 -2.45
C SER A 71 -6.78 5.49 -1.34
N LEU A 72 -6.74 4.21 -1.69
CA LEU A 72 -6.61 3.10 -0.76
C LEU A 72 -5.25 2.45 -0.91
N TYR A 73 -4.59 2.22 0.22
CA TYR A 73 -3.41 1.36 0.32
C TYR A 73 -3.84 0.05 0.96
N CYS A 74 -3.66 -1.04 0.22
CA CYS A 74 -4.15 -2.35 0.61
C CYS A 74 -3.06 -3.41 0.56
N ILE A 75 -3.26 -4.48 1.32
CA ILE A 75 -2.56 -5.75 1.12
C ILE A 75 -3.51 -6.67 0.37
N TRP A 76 -3.00 -7.27 -0.70
CA TRP A 76 -3.76 -8.16 -1.58
C TRP A 76 -3.24 -9.59 -1.46
N ASP A 77 -4.11 -10.57 -1.19
CA ASP A 77 -3.80 -11.98 -1.37
C ASP A 77 -3.83 -12.33 -2.87
N ALA A 78 -2.65 -12.50 -3.46
CA ALA A 78 -2.53 -12.78 -4.89
C ALA A 78 -2.84 -14.25 -5.27
N GLY A 79 -3.18 -15.10 -4.28
CA GLY A 79 -3.58 -16.49 -4.48
C GLY A 79 -2.40 -17.49 -4.60
N ASP A 80 -1.17 -17.01 -4.49
CA ASP A 80 0.07 -17.79 -4.58
C ASP A 80 0.95 -17.66 -3.32
N GLN A 81 0.32 -17.40 -2.18
CA GLN A 81 0.96 -17.11 -0.88
C GLN A 81 1.83 -15.85 -0.91
N THR A 82 1.61 -14.95 -1.88
CA THR A 82 2.19 -13.60 -1.89
C THR A 82 1.15 -12.56 -1.48
N PHE A 83 1.63 -11.55 -0.75
CA PHE A 83 0.80 -10.50 -0.16
C PHE A 83 1.34 -9.10 -0.53
N PRO A 84 1.36 -8.75 -1.83
CA PRO A 84 1.83 -7.44 -2.28
C PRO A 84 1.03 -6.29 -1.68
N VAL A 85 1.70 -5.14 -1.53
CA VAL A 85 1.05 -3.88 -1.24
C VAL A 85 0.60 -3.26 -2.56
N VAL A 86 -0.68 -2.89 -2.62
CA VAL A 86 -1.35 -2.38 -3.81
C VAL A 86 -2.02 -1.04 -3.53
N HIS A 87 -2.29 -0.30 -4.60
CA HIS A 87 -2.96 0.99 -4.58
C HIS A 87 -4.23 0.95 -5.43
N LEU A 88 -5.28 1.62 -4.95
CA LEU A 88 -6.53 1.89 -5.67
C LEU A 88 -6.81 3.39 -5.59
N GLY A 89 -6.86 4.08 -6.73
CA GLY A 89 -7.31 5.47 -6.79
C GLY A 89 -8.80 5.57 -6.46
N SER A 90 -9.22 6.66 -5.82
CA SER A 90 -10.61 6.84 -5.39
C SER A 90 -11.60 6.93 -6.56
N GLU A 91 -11.13 7.35 -7.74
CA GLU A 91 -11.92 7.49 -8.96
C GLU A 91 -11.87 6.25 -9.88
N GLY A 92 -11.46 5.10 -9.35
CA GLY A 92 -11.34 3.85 -10.14
C GLY A 92 -10.07 3.78 -11.02
N ASP A 93 -9.12 4.69 -10.83
CA ASP A 93 -7.85 4.75 -11.51
C ASP A 93 -6.68 4.39 -10.57
N GLY A 94 -5.43 4.71 -10.97
CA GLY A 94 -4.27 4.53 -10.09
C GLY A 94 -4.02 3.09 -9.62
N ILE A 95 -4.57 2.08 -10.30
CA ILE A 95 -4.51 0.68 -9.86
C ILE A 95 -3.09 0.13 -10.08
N LYS A 96 -2.35 -0.06 -8.99
CA LYS A 96 -0.94 -0.44 -9.03
C LYS A 96 -0.60 -1.52 -8.01
N VAL A 97 0.36 -2.37 -8.36
CA VAL A 97 1.20 -3.04 -7.37
C VAL A 97 2.30 -2.06 -6.99
N LEU A 98 2.35 -1.66 -5.72
CA LEU A 98 3.37 -0.74 -5.22
C LEU A 98 4.63 -1.48 -4.81
N ALA A 99 4.48 -2.63 -4.15
CA ALA A 99 5.61 -3.43 -3.71
C ALA A 99 5.22 -4.91 -3.54
N PRO A 100 6.16 -5.85 -3.76
CA PRO A 100 5.90 -7.28 -3.63
C PRO A 100 5.77 -7.75 -2.16
N SER A 101 6.24 -6.95 -1.20
CA SER A 101 6.16 -7.23 0.23
C SER A 101 5.94 -5.94 1.04
N PHE A 102 5.49 -6.07 2.28
CA PHE A 102 5.32 -4.90 3.16
C PHE A 102 6.65 -4.22 3.48
N LYS A 103 7.74 -4.99 3.64
CA LYS A 103 9.09 -4.43 3.81
C LYS A 103 9.53 -3.61 2.60
N ASP A 104 9.26 -4.10 1.38
CA ASP A 104 9.56 -3.35 0.16
C ASP A 104 8.67 -2.11 0.02
N PHE A 105 7.42 -2.19 0.49
CA PHE A 105 6.57 -1.00 0.59
C PHE A 105 7.17 0.04 1.55
N LEU A 106 7.72 -0.36 2.70
CA LEU A 106 8.41 0.59 3.59
C LEU A 106 9.63 1.23 2.94
N ARG A 107 10.39 0.46 2.14
CA ARG A 107 11.52 1.00 1.36
C ARG A 107 11.04 2.01 0.33
N LEU A 108 9.98 1.71 -0.41
CA LEU A 108 9.36 2.60 -1.39
C LEU A 108 8.79 3.86 -0.73
N LEU A 109 8.05 3.71 0.37
CA LEU A 109 7.47 4.81 1.13
C LEU A 109 8.57 5.75 1.64
N ALA A 110 9.69 5.20 2.10
CA ALA A 110 10.84 5.97 2.59
C ALA A 110 11.55 6.78 1.48
N ILE A 111 11.33 6.50 0.19
CA ILE A 111 11.90 7.32 -0.90
C ILE A 111 11.39 8.76 -0.82
N GLY A 112 10.14 8.96 -0.38
CA GLY A 112 9.59 10.31 -0.14
C GLY A 112 8.67 10.84 -1.23
N TYR A 113 8.03 9.97 -2.03
CA TYR A 113 6.97 10.38 -2.96
C TYR A 113 5.81 11.05 -2.21
N GLY A 114 5.23 12.09 -2.78
CA GLY A 114 4.07 12.80 -2.26
C GLY A 114 2.80 11.94 -2.40
N GLU A 115 2.44 11.61 -3.63
CA GLU A 115 1.27 10.80 -3.98
C GLU A 115 1.70 9.50 -4.66
N LEU A 116 2.19 8.55 -3.85
CA LEU A 116 2.86 7.33 -4.33
C LEU A 116 2.05 6.56 -5.38
N GLY A 117 0.72 6.52 -5.24
CA GLY A 117 -0.19 5.86 -6.17
C GLY A 117 -0.28 6.49 -7.56
N PHE A 118 0.04 7.77 -7.70
CA PHE A 118 -0.11 8.53 -8.95
C PHE A 118 1.23 8.93 -9.58
N GLU A 119 2.31 8.96 -8.79
CA GLU A 119 3.62 9.32 -9.30
C GLU A 119 4.24 8.28 -10.26
N ASP A 120 5.15 8.78 -11.11
CA ASP A 120 6.01 7.98 -11.98
C ASP A 120 7.19 7.45 -11.16
N LEU A 121 7.02 6.24 -10.64
CA LEU A 121 8.00 5.57 -9.78
C LEU A 121 9.33 5.27 -10.50
N SER A 122 9.41 5.44 -11.83
CA SER A 122 10.68 5.35 -12.56
C SER A 122 11.60 6.56 -12.35
N LYS A 123 11.05 7.64 -11.79
CA LYS A 123 11.75 8.90 -11.52
C LYS A 123 11.87 9.13 -10.02
N PRO A 124 12.89 9.86 -9.55
CA PRO A 124 12.92 10.35 -8.17
C PRO A 124 11.68 11.20 -7.85
N PRO A 125 11.26 11.28 -6.58
CA PRO A 125 10.11 12.08 -6.17
C PRO A 125 10.29 13.55 -6.53
N ALA A 126 9.20 14.18 -6.97
CA ALA A 126 9.20 15.60 -7.32
C ALA A 126 8.58 16.44 -6.19
N GLY A 127 9.37 17.28 -5.54
CA GLY A 127 8.87 18.38 -4.69
C GLY A 127 8.67 18.08 -3.21
N SER A 128 8.59 16.82 -2.77
CA SER A 128 8.60 16.46 -1.34
C SER A 128 10.00 16.06 -0.87
N GLU A 129 10.50 16.75 0.16
CA GLU A 129 11.70 16.33 0.86
C GLU A 129 11.41 15.05 1.66
N PRO A 130 12.29 14.04 1.59
CA PRO A 130 12.07 12.80 2.31
C PRO A 130 12.11 13.01 3.83
N ASN A 131 11.28 12.25 4.56
CA ASN A 131 11.38 12.18 6.01
C ASN A 131 12.64 11.41 6.41
N LEU A 132 13.73 12.12 6.74
CA LEU A 132 15.02 11.51 7.08
C LEU A 132 14.97 10.62 8.32
N ASN A 133 14.12 10.96 9.31
CA ASN A 133 13.94 10.12 10.49
C ASN A 133 13.31 8.78 10.11
N PHE A 134 12.29 8.82 9.25
CA PHE A 134 11.65 7.61 8.73
C PHE A 134 12.62 6.79 7.88
N GLN A 135 13.36 7.43 6.96
CA GLN A 135 14.37 6.75 6.14
C GLN A 135 15.41 6.01 7.00
N ASN A 136 15.96 6.69 8.01
CA ASN A 136 16.97 6.11 8.89
C ASN A 136 16.40 4.95 9.72
N TRP A 137 15.16 5.09 10.18
CA TRP A 137 14.46 4.00 10.84
C TRP A 137 14.27 2.79 9.92
N VAL A 138 13.77 2.97 8.69
CA VAL A 138 13.59 1.85 7.73
C VAL A 138 14.93 1.15 7.46
N LYS A 139 16.01 1.91 7.22
CA LYS A 139 17.35 1.35 6.98
C LYS A 139 17.85 0.51 8.15
N SER A 140 17.73 1.03 9.37
CA SER A 140 18.24 0.36 10.58
C SER A 140 17.36 -0.80 11.02
N GLN A 141 16.05 -0.60 11.09
CA GLN A 141 15.08 -1.59 11.57
C GLN A 141 15.04 -2.84 10.68
N PHE A 142 15.13 -2.66 9.36
CA PHE A 142 15.00 -3.75 8.40
C PHE A 142 16.33 -4.14 7.72
N SER A 143 17.45 -3.57 8.18
CA SER A 143 18.80 -3.82 7.63
C SER A 143 18.81 -3.72 6.09
N THR A 144 18.28 -2.63 5.57
CA THR A 144 18.01 -2.44 4.13
C THR A 144 18.54 -1.11 3.61
N SER A 145 18.60 -0.97 2.28
CA SER A 145 18.82 0.31 1.60
C SER A 145 17.50 0.90 1.10
N ILE A 146 17.51 2.23 0.89
CA ILE A 146 16.44 2.98 0.24
C ILE A 146 16.94 3.33 -1.17
N PRO A 147 16.26 2.89 -2.23
CA PRO A 147 16.66 3.23 -3.60
C PRO A 147 16.33 4.70 -3.92
N THR A 148 16.92 5.23 -4.98
CA THR A 148 16.71 6.63 -5.41
C THR A 148 15.34 6.85 -6.07
N ASN A 149 14.73 5.78 -6.59
CA ASN A 149 13.39 5.78 -7.16
C ASN A 149 12.75 4.39 -6.99
N GLY A 150 11.46 4.26 -7.30
CA GLY A 150 10.70 3.03 -7.12
C GLY A 150 10.77 2.03 -8.28
N SER A 151 11.66 2.21 -9.28
CA SER A 151 11.70 1.37 -10.49
C SER A 151 11.83 -0.12 -10.19
N GLU A 152 12.56 -0.49 -9.13
CA GLU A 152 12.78 -1.88 -8.75
C GLU A 152 11.51 -2.60 -8.26
N PHE A 153 10.45 -1.86 -7.90
CA PHE A 153 9.18 -2.43 -7.43
C PHE A 153 8.13 -2.51 -8.53
N ILE A 154 8.35 -1.87 -9.68
CA ILE A 154 7.39 -1.84 -10.78
C ILE A 154 7.49 -3.15 -11.57
N THR A 155 6.39 -3.89 -11.62
CA THR A 155 6.27 -5.06 -12.50
C THR A 155 4.98 -4.93 -13.33
N LEU A 156 5.13 -4.91 -14.65
CA LEU A 156 4.04 -4.88 -15.61
C LEU A 156 3.97 -6.20 -16.37
N GLU A 157 2.75 -6.63 -16.66
CA GLU A 157 2.44 -7.76 -17.53
C GLU A 157 2.57 -7.35 -19.01
N ALA A 158 2.53 -8.32 -19.91
CA ALA A 158 2.66 -8.10 -21.36
C ALA A 158 1.61 -7.14 -21.95
N ASN A 159 0.45 -6.98 -21.29
CA ASN A 159 -0.60 -6.06 -21.69
C ASN A 159 -0.40 -4.62 -21.17
N GLY A 160 0.74 -4.34 -20.52
CA GLY A 160 1.07 -3.03 -19.95
C GLY A 160 0.39 -2.72 -18.61
N LYS A 161 -0.45 -3.63 -18.08
CA LYS A 161 -1.07 -3.50 -16.76
C LYS A 161 -0.25 -4.25 -15.71
N CYS A 162 -0.35 -3.85 -14.44
CA CYS A 162 0.14 -4.69 -13.35
C CYS A 162 -0.82 -5.87 -13.12
N ARG A 163 -0.33 -6.96 -12.51
CA ARG A 163 -1.14 -8.14 -12.19
C ARG A 163 -2.39 -7.81 -11.37
N PHE A 164 -2.28 -6.87 -10.43
CA PHE A 164 -3.41 -6.45 -9.61
C PHE A 164 -4.51 -5.76 -10.43
N ALA A 165 -4.15 -4.92 -11.40
CA ALA A 165 -5.14 -4.29 -12.29
C ALA A 165 -5.90 -5.34 -13.13
N ASN A 166 -5.22 -6.38 -13.61
CA ASN A 166 -5.89 -7.50 -14.28
C ASN A 166 -6.84 -8.27 -13.35
N TRP A 167 -6.47 -8.43 -12.08
CA TRP A 167 -7.35 -9.05 -11.07
C TRP A 167 -8.57 -8.18 -10.78
N VAL A 168 -8.40 -6.85 -10.66
CA VAL A 168 -9.51 -5.89 -10.48
C VAL A 168 -10.49 -5.99 -11.65
N ASP A 169 -10.00 -5.94 -12.89
CA ASP A 169 -10.85 -6.10 -14.08
C ASP A 169 -11.64 -7.41 -14.02
N HIS A 170 -10.97 -8.52 -13.70
CA HIS A 170 -11.60 -9.83 -13.63
C HIS A 170 -12.70 -9.92 -12.57
N VAL A 171 -12.49 -9.40 -11.35
CA VAL A 171 -13.52 -9.45 -10.30
C VAL A 171 -14.68 -8.52 -10.62
N CYS A 172 -14.42 -7.36 -11.23
CA CYS A 172 -15.47 -6.45 -11.70
C CYS A 172 -16.31 -7.08 -12.81
N GLU A 173 -15.70 -7.76 -13.79
CA GLU A 173 -16.43 -8.50 -14.84
C GLU A 173 -17.26 -9.66 -14.28
N LYS A 174 -16.76 -10.31 -13.23
CA LYS A 174 -17.41 -11.48 -12.62
C LYS A 174 -18.62 -11.13 -11.75
N TYR A 175 -18.60 -9.97 -11.10
CA TYR A 175 -19.58 -9.61 -10.06
C TYR A 175 -20.41 -8.34 -10.36
N ASN A 176 -20.16 -7.64 -11.46
CA ASN A 176 -21.12 -6.69 -12.06
C ASN A 176 -22.24 -7.42 -12.80
#